data_AF-A0A9E5QEU4-F1
#
_entry.id   AF-A0A9E5QEU4-F1
#
_cell.length_a   1.000
_cell.length_b   1.000
_cell.length_c   1.000
_cell.angle_alpha   90.00
_cell.angle_beta   90.00
_cell.angle_gamma   90.00
#
_symmetry.space_group_name_H-M   'P 1'
#
loop_
_entity.id
_entity.type
_entity.pdbx_description
1 polymer ?
#
loop_
_entity_poly.entity_id
_entity_poly.type
_entity_poly.pdbx_seq_one_letter_code
_entity_poly.pdbx_strand_id
1 'polypeptide(L)'
;MALKLPAKLAAYQEVSIFPKVNGYVNSVLVDIGSRVSKGQLLMVLEDPELEQAMLQAKERYERSKADLSIDKENYVRLLEAAKTPGAISPLDVSAARTKVQADSSLSNAEKANWKYQETMLGYLKVFAPFSGVITERNVHPGALVSAAI
;
A
#
# COMPACT_ATOMS: atom_id res chain seq x y z
N MET A 1 -31.71 46.62 -31.55
CA MET A 1 -32.28 45.25 -31.56
C MET A 1 -31.20 44.32 -31.04
N ALA A 2 -31.32 43.83 -29.80
CA ALA A 2 -30.28 43.04 -29.14
C ALA A 2 -30.38 41.57 -29.56
N LEU A 3 -29.30 41.04 -30.13
CA LEU A 3 -29.20 39.66 -30.57
C LEU A 3 -29.11 38.75 -29.34
N LYS A 4 -30.19 38.02 -29.02
CA LYS A 4 -30.18 36.97 -27.98
C LYS A 4 -29.72 35.67 -28.61
N LEU A 5 -28.48 35.26 -28.32
CA LEU A 5 -28.02 33.92 -28.61
C LEU A 5 -28.19 33.03 -27.37
N PRO A 6 -28.74 31.81 -27.51
CA PRO A 6 -28.71 30.84 -26.44
C PRO A 6 -27.26 30.44 -26.16
N ALA A 7 -26.84 30.55 -24.90
CA ALA A 7 -25.53 30.10 -24.43
C ALA A 7 -25.71 28.93 -23.46
N LYS A 8 -24.92 27.86 -23.65
CA LYS A 8 -24.87 26.73 -22.74
C LYS A 8 -23.59 26.84 -21.92
N LEU A 9 -23.71 26.89 -20.59
CA LEU A 9 -22.57 26.80 -19.70
C LEU A 9 -22.18 25.32 -19.56
N ALA A 10 -20.91 25.01 -19.79
CA ALA A 10 -20.32 23.70 -19.54
C ALA A 10 -19.21 23.84 -18.50
N ALA A 11 -18.92 22.77 -17.77
CA ALA A 11 -17.80 22.74 -16.85
C ALA A 11 -16.48 22.95 -17.62
N TYR A 12 -15.57 23.72 -17.03
CA TYR A 12 -14.25 23.94 -17.62
C TYR A 12 -13.41 22.65 -17.67
N GLN A 13 -13.61 21.75 -16.69
CA GLN A 13 -12.96 20.46 -16.61
C GLN A 13 -13.87 19.47 -15.88
N GLU A 14 -14.05 18.28 -16.46
CA GLU A 14 -14.83 17.17 -15.91
C GLU A 14 -13.97 15.90 -15.95
N VAL A 15 -13.87 15.20 -14.82
CA VAL A 15 -13.04 13.99 -14.70
C VAL A 15 -13.80 12.96 -13.88
N SER A 16 -14.00 11.78 -14.46
CA SER A 16 -14.54 10.63 -13.75
C SER A 16 -13.46 10.01 -12.87
N ILE A 17 -13.74 9.88 -11.57
CA ILE A 17 -12.83 9.28 -10.60
C ILE A 17 -13.22 7.82 -10.42
N PHE A 18 -12.28 6.91 -10.69
CA PHE A 18 -12.47 5.48 -10.51
C PHE A 18 -11.52 4.96 -9.43
N PRO A 19 -11.95 3.97 -8.63
CA PRO A 19 -11.07 3.30 -7.69
C PRO A 19 -10.01 2.48 -8.43
N LYS A 20 -8.82 2.37 -7.84
CA LYS A 20 -7.73 1.56 -8.40
C LYS A 20 -7.79 0.08 -8.00
N VAL A 21 -8.51 -0.23 -6.94
CA VAL A 21 -8.68 -1.57 -6.38
C VAL A 21 -10.16 -1.90 -6.29
N ASN A 22 -10.50 -3.18 -6.41
CA ASN A 22 -11.86 -3.65 -6.20
C ASN A 22 -12.18 -3.59 -4.70
N GLY A 23 -13.44 -3.34 -4.36
CA GLY A 23 -13.87 -3.35 -2.97
C GLY A 23 -15.33 -2.97 -2.81
N TYR A 24 -15.83 -3.10 -1.58
CA TYR A 24 -17.16 -2.64 -1.23
C TYR A 24 -17.10 -1.20 -0.75
N VAL A 25 -18.08 -0.38 -1.13
CA VAL A 25 -18.17 0.98 -0.61
C VAL A 25 -18.62 0.94 0.85
N ASN A 26 -17.71 1.21 1.79
CA ASN A 26 -18.06 1.33 3.20
C ASN A 26 -18.81 2.64 3.44
N SER A 27 -18.21 3.78 3.07
CA SER A 27 -18.83 5.09 3.25
C SER A 27 -18.48 6.07 2.14
N VAL A 28 -19.44 6.92 1.81
CA VAL A 28 -19.25 8.08 0.93
C VAL A 28 -19.37 9.33 1.79
N LEU A 29 -18.33 10.17 1.78
CA LEU A 29 -18.22 11.34 2.65
C LEU A 29 -18.66 12.64 1.96
N VAL A 30 -18.98 12.57 0.68
CA VAL A 30 -19.40 13.70 -0.16
C VAL A 30 -20.70 13.38 -0.89
N ASP A 31 -21.48 14.42 -1.16
CA ASP A 31 -22.71 14.31 -1.93
C ASP A 31 -22.68 15.20 -3.19
N ILE A 32 -23.62 14.96 -4.10
CA ILE A 32 -23.81 15.75 -5.31
C ILE A 32 -24.03 17.22 -4.92
N GLY A 33 -23.29 18.12 -5.57
CA GLY A 33 -23.27 19.55 -5.27
C GLY A 33 -22.28 19.97 -4.17
N SER A 34 -21.61 19.02 -3.50
CA SER A 34 -20.59 19.35 -2.50
C SER A 34 -19.34 19.93 -3.15
N ARG A 35 -18.79 20.99 -2.55
CA ARG A 35 -17.47 21.53 -2.91
C ARG A 35 -16.39 20.70 -2.23
N VAL A 36 -15.39 20.27 -3.00
CA VAL A 36 -14.26 19.49 -2.51
C VAL A 36 -12.94 20.19 -2.82
N SER A 37 -11.96 20.02 -1.95
CA SER A 37 -10.59 20.50 -2.15
C SER A 37 -9.69 19.39 -2.69
N LYS A 38 -8.61 19.73 -3.39
CA LYS A 38 -7.56 18.78 -3.79
C LYS A 38 -7.04 18.01 -2.57
N GLY A 39 -7.04 16.68 -2.66
CA GLY A 39 -6.63 15.78 -1.57
C GLY A 39 -7.72 15.48 -0.54
N GLN A 40 -8.94 15.98 -0.72
CA GLN A 40 -10.06 15.65 0.16
C GLN A 40 -10.51 14.21 -0.05
N LEU A 41 -10.75 13.49 1.06
CA LEU A 41 -11.29 12.13 1.04
C LEU A 41 -12.75 12.16 0.56
N LEU A 42 -13.05 11.42 -0.50
CA LEU A 42 -14.37 11.37 -1.13
C LEU A 42 -15.17 10.16 -0.65
N MET A 43 -14.52 9.00 -0.63
CA MET A 43 -15.13 7.75 -0.21
C MET A 43 -14.07 6.80 0.35
N VAL A 44 -14.53 5.88 1.18
CA VAL A 44 -13.75 4.80 1.76
C VAL A 44 -14.33 3.48 1.27
N LEU A 45 -13.45 2.69 0.66
CA LEU A 45 -13.70 1.31 0.31
C LEU A 45 -13.23 0.40 1.43
N GLU A 46 -13.83 -0.78 1.49
CA GLU A 46 -13.44 -1.85 2.39
C GLU A 46 -13.26 -3.14 1.60
N ASP A 47 -12.15 -3.79 1.88
CA ASP A 47 -11.81 -5.10 1.37
C ASP A 47 -11.16 -5.91 2.51
N PRO A 48 -11.95 -6.75 3.20
CA PRO A 48 -11.43 -7.55 4.31
C PRO A 48 -10.37 -8.56 3.85
N GLU A 49 -10.39 -9.00 2.60
CA GLU A 49 -9.37 -9.92 2.05
C GLU A 49 -8.03 -9.20 1.92
N LEU A 50 -8.05 -7.95 1.44
CA LEU A 50 -6.85 -7.13 1.30
C LEU A 50 -6.25 -6.74 2.66
N GLU A 51 -7.08 -6.43 3.65
CA GLU A 51 -6.62 -6.19 5.02
C GLU A 51 -5.95 -7.43 5.62
N GLN A 52 -6.57 -8.61 5.45
CA GLN A 52 -5.98 -9.88 5.88
C GLN A 52 -4.67 -10.18 5.15
N ALA A 53 -4.60 -9.93 3.84
CA ALA A 53 -3.38 -10.13 3.05
C ALA A 53 -2.24 -9.22 3.53
N MET A 54 -2.52 -7.95 3.86
CA MET A 54 -1.54 -7.03 4.42
C MET A 54 -1.04 -7.50 5.79
N LEU A 55 -1.95 -7.94 6.66
CA LEU A 55 -1.59 -8.47 7.98
C LEU A 55 -0.70 -9.71 7.83
N GLN A 56 -1.07 -10.66 6.98
CA GLN A 56 -0.25 -11.84 6.70
C GLN A 56 1.14 -11.47 6.15
N ALA A 57 1.23 -10.51 5.22
CA ALA A 57 2.50 -10.05 4.67
C ALA A 57 3.38 -9.37 5.74
N LYS A 58 2.77 -8.59 6.64
CA LYS A 58 3.46 -7.98 7.78
C LYS A 58 4.04 -9.04 8.73
N GLU A 59 3.25 -10.05 9.09
CA GLU A 59 3.71 -11.14 9.96
C GLU A 59 4.84 -11.96 9.32
N ARG A 60 4.77 -12.19 8.00
CA ARG A 60 5.86 -12.84 7.24
C ARG A 60 7.16 -12.02 7.28
N TYR A 61 7.05 -10.70 7.10
CA TYR A 61 8.20 -9.80 7.21
C TYR A 61 8.80 -9.80 8.62
N GLU A 62 7.98 -9.69 9.67
CA GLU A 62 8.49 -9.70 11.06
C GLU A 62 9.12 -11.05 11.41
N ARG A 63 8.56 -12.18 10.95
CA ARG A 63 9.19 -13.50 11.09
C ARG A 63 10.57 -13.53 10.42
N SER A 64 10.66 -13.17 9.14
CA SER A 64 11.93 -13.19 8.40
C SER A 64 12.97 -12.25 9.02
N LYS A 65 12.53 -11.11 9.56
CA LYS A 65 13.39 -10.17 10.28
C LYS A 65 13.88 -10.75 11.61
N ALA A 66 13.05 -11.50 12.33
CA ALA A 66 13.45 -12.21 13.54
C ALA A 66 14.49 -13.30 13.24
N ASP A 67 14.27 -14.10 12.20
CA ASP A 67 15.21 -15.13 11.73
C ASP A 67 16.57 -14.51 11.38
N LEU A 68 16.56 -13.41 10.61
CA LEU A 68 17.76 -12.63 10.32
C LEU A 68 18.46 -12.11 11.59
N SER A 69 17.70 -11.67 12.60
CA SER A 69 18.28 -11.21 13.87
C SER A 69 19.01 -12.35 14.58
N ILE A 70 18.40 -13.52 14.64
CA ILE A 70 18.98 -14.73 15.24
C ILE A 70 20.27 -15.12 14.51
N ASP A 71 20.24 -15.15 13.17
CA ASP A 71 21.40 -15.54 12.38
C ASP A 71 22.52 -14.50 12.40
N LYS A 72 22.18 -13.20 12.52
CA LYS A 72 23.15 -12.14 12.78
C LYS A 72 23.84 -12.31 14.14
N GLU A 73 23.07 -12.58 15.19
CA GLU A 73 23.64 -12.84 16.51
C GLU A 73 24.56 -14.06 16.49
N ASN A 74 24.14 -15.14 15.83
CA ASN A 74 24.95 -16.33 15.68
C ASN A 74 26.26 -16.03 14.94
N TYR A 75 26.20 -15.29 13.82
CA TYR A 75 27.39 -14.85 13.10
C TYR A 75 28.34 -14.01 13.96
N VAL A 76 27.82 -13.08 14.77
CA VAL A 76 28.64 -12.29 15.71
C VAL A 76 29.31 -13.18 16.75
N ARG A 77 28.58 -14.14 17.34
CA ARG A 77 29.16 -15.09 18.31
C ARG A 77 30.26 -15.95 17.67
N LEU A 78 30.06 -16.41 16.43
CA LEU A 78 31.06 -17.18 15.69
C LEU A 78 32.29 -16.33 15.37
N LEU A 79 32.12 -15.06 15.02
CA LEU A 79 33.23 -14.12 14.80
C LEU A 79 34.05 -13.91 16.08
N GLU A 80 33.39 -13.75 17.23
CA GLU A 80 34.07 -13.60 18.51
C GLU A 80 34.85 -14.87 18.88
N ALA A 81 34.26 -16.05 18.71
CA ALA A 81 34.92 -17.33 18.96
C ALA A 81 36.10 -17.59 17.99
N ALA A 82 35.99 -17.15 16.73
CA ALA A 82 37.07 -17.27 15.74
C ALA A 82 38.31 -16.44 16.06
N LYS A 83 38.23 -15.48 17.01
CA LYS A 83 39.41 -14.76 17.52
C LYS A 83 40.35 -15.69 18.30
N THR A 84 39.84 -16.78 18.86
CA THR A 84 40.66 -17.82 19.49
C THR A 84 41.19 -18.77 18.41
N PRO A 85 42.52 -18.87 18.21
CA PRO A 85 43.09 -19.69 17.15
C PRO A 85 42.65 -21.15 17.27
N GLY A 86 42.11 -21.71 16.17
CA GLY A 86 41.66 -23.11 16.09
C GLY A 86 40.30 -23.41 16.72
N ALA A 87 39.61 -22.42 17.31
CA ALA A 87 38.29 -22.64 17.91
C ALA A 87 37.17 -22.83 16.88
N ILE A 88 37.25 -22.16 15.72
CA ILE A 88 36.26 -22.22 14.63
C ILE A 88 36.95 -22.21 13.27
N SER A 89 36.38 -22.96 12.30
CA SER A 89 36.86 -22.97 10.92
C SER A 89 36.48 -21.68 10.19
N PRO A 90 37.36 -21.10 9.36
CA PRO A 90 37.01 -19.99 8.46
C PRO A 90 35.80 -20.30 7.56
N LEU A 91 35.60 -21.58 7.22
CA LEU A 91 34.45 -22.04 6.44
C LEU A 91 33.13 -21.79 7.18
N ASP A 92 33.07 -22.08 8.48
CA ASP A 92 31.86 -21.92 9.30
C ASP A 92 31.45 -20.44 9.42
N VAL A 93 32.43 -19.55 9.61
CA VAL A 93 32.20 -18.10 9.63
C VAL A 93 31.71 -17.59 8.27
N SER A 94 32.28 -18.11 7.17
CA SER A 94 31.85 -17.77 5.81
C SER A 94 30.43 -18.27 5.50
N ALA A 95 30.06 -19.46 5.99
CA ALA A 95 28.74 -20.04 5.85
C ALA A 95 27.71 -19.22 6.63
N ALA A 96 28.02 -18.86 7.88
CA ALA A 96 27.17 -18.00 8.70
C ALA A 96 26.96 -16.60 8.08
N ARG A 97 28.02 -16.00 7.51
CA ARG A 97 27.90 -14.73 6.76
C ARG A 97 26.96 -14.87 5.57
N THR A 98 27.13 -15.93 4.79
CA THR A 98 26.32 -16.17 3.59
C THR A 98 24.85 -16.39 3.97
N LYS A 99 24.61 -17.10 5.08
CA LYS A 99 23.27 -17.29 5.65
C LYS A 99 22.62 -15.94 6.03
N VAL A 100 23.30 -15.10 6.80
CA VAL A 100 22.82 -13.74 7.13
C VAL A 100 22.49 -12.92 5.88
N GLN A 101 23.30 -13.03 4.82
CA GLN A 101 23.05 -12.31 3.57
C GLN A 101 21.82 -12.86 2.82
N ALA A 102 21.63 -14.18 2.84
CA ALA A 102 20.43 -14.81 2.28
C ALA A 102 19.16 -14.37 3.05
N ASP A 103 19.18 -14.43 4.38
CA ASP A 103 18.05 -14.01 5.23
C ASP A 103 17.77 -12.51 5.09
N SER A 104 18.81 -11.70 4.87
CA SER A 104 18.65 -10.27 4.58
C SER A 104 17.97 -10.01 3.26
N SER A 105 18.27 -10.83 2.26
CA SER A 105 17.63 -10.74 0.96
C SER A 105 16.17 -11.17 1.05
N LEU A 106 15.88 -12.24 1.80
CA LEU A 106 14.52 -12.70 2.08
C LEU A 106 13.70 -11.64 2.84
N SER A 107 14.24 -11.08 3.91
CA SER A 107 13.56 -10.04 4.71
C SER A 107 13.25 -8.80 3.87
N ASN A 108 14.18 -8.40 2.98
CA ASN A 108 13.94 -7.31 2.05
C ASN A 108 12.83 -7.63 1.02
N ALA A 109 12.76 -8.86 0.53
CA ALA A 109 11.69 -9.29 -0.37
C ALA A 109 10.32 -9.28 0.33
N GLU A 110 10.24 -9.82 1.56
CA GLU A 110 9.00 -9.80 2.35
C GLU A 110 8.58 -8.36 2.72
N LYS A 111 9.54 -7.48 3.00
CA LYS A 111 9.29 -6.04 3.21
C LYS A 111 8.68 -5.39 1.96
N ALA A 112 9.17 -5.73 0.78
CA ALA A 112 8.63 -5.22 -0.47
C ALA A 112 7.19 -5.72 -0.69
N ASN A 113 6.92 -6.99 -0.39
CA ASN A 113 5.58 -7.55 -0.44
C ASN A 113 4.62 -6.86 0.53
N TRP A 114 5.03 -6.65 1.80
CA TRP A 114 4.22 -5.91 2.78
C TRP A 114 3.90 -4.49 2.31
N LYS A 115 4.89 -3.75 1.80
CA LYS A 115 4.69 -2.39 1.25
C LYS A 115 3.75 -2.37 0.05
N TYR A 116 3.79 -3.39 -0.80
CA TYR A 116 2.88 -3.51 -1.91
C TYR A 116 1.43 -3.63 -1.41
N GLN A 117 1.17 -4.52 -0.45
CA GLN A 117 -0.16 -4.67 0.16
C GLN A 117 -0.62 -3.39 0.90
N GLU A 118 0.30 -2.73 1.62
CA GLU A 118 0.02 -1.44 2.26
C GLU A 118 -0.37 -0.34 1.24
N THR A 119 0.29 -0.31 0.10
CA THR A 119 -0.04 0.63 -0.99
C THR A 119 -1.43 0.34 -1.55
N MET A 120 -1.78 -0.95 -1.71
CA MET A 120 -3.10 -1.36 -2.18
C MET A 120 -4.20 -0.98 -1.17
N LEU A 121 -3.97 -1.13 0.14
CA LEU A 121 -4.89 -0.60 1.16
C LEU A 121 -5.02 0.92 1.08
N GLY A 122 -3.94 1.63 0.77
CA GLY A 122 -3.98 3.07 0.51
C GLY A 122 -4.95 3.46 -0.61
N TYR A 123 -5.10 2.60 -1.63
CA TYR A 123 -6.03 2.81 -2.73
C TYR A 123 -7.51 2.54 -2.39
N LEU A 124 -7.81 1.93 -1.24
CA LEU A 124 -9.18 1.87 -0.74
C LEU A 124 -9.73 3.26 -0.37
N LYS A 125 -8.85 4.23 -0.13
CA LYS A 125 -9.22 5.63 0.13
C LYS A 125 -9.15 6.42 -1.17
N VAL A 126 -10.29 6.91 -1.62
CA VAL A 126 -10.38 7.69 -2.86
C VAL A 126 -10.34 9.18 -2.54
N PHE A 127 -9.36 9.89 -3.10
CA PHE A 127 -9.13 11.31 -2.87
C PHE A 127 -9.44 12.14 -4.12
N ALA A 128 -9.84 13.40 -3.91
CA ALA A 128 -10.07 14.35 -4.98
C ALA A 128 -8.74 14.78 -5.66
N PRO A 129 -8.56 14.60 -6.99
CA PRO A 129 -7.34 14.99 -7.69
C PRO A 129 -7.19 16.52 -7.85
N PHE A 130 -8.31 17.26 -7.80
CA PHE A 130 -8.37 18.71 -7.88
C PHE A 130 -9.53 19.26 -7.04
N SER A 131 -9.50 20.55 -6.75
CA SER A 131 -10.60 21.25 -6.08
C SER A 131 -11.73 21.52 -7.08
N GLY A 132 -12.97 21.22 -6.71
CA GLY A 132 -14.11 21.32 -7.63
C GLY A 132 -15.45 21.08 -6.95
N VAL A 133 -16.47 20.77 -7.74
CA VAL A 133 -17.81 20.41 -7.26
C VAL A 133 -18.14 19.02 -7.77
N ILE A 134 -18.69 18.17 -6.91
CA ILE A 134 -19.19 16.85 -7.32
C ILE A 134 -20.46 17.05 -8.15
N THR A 135 -20.39 16.74 -9.44
CA THR A 135 -21.52 16.87 -10.38
C THR A 135 -22.43 15.65 -10.35
N GLU A 136 -21.85 14.45 -10.23
CA GLU A 136 -22.58 13.18 -10.22
C GLU A 136 -21.96 12.21 -9.20
N ARG A 137 -22.81 11.36 -8.62
CA ARG A 137 -22.40 10.25 -7.76
C ARG A 137 -23.05 8.96 -8.25
N ASN A 138 -22.26 8.11 -8.88
CA ASN A 138 -22.70 6.81 -9.43
C ASN A 138 -22.43 5.63 -8.48
N VAL A 139 -22.18 5.89 -7.19
CA VAL A 139 -21.85 4.88 -6.18
C VAL A 139 -22.69 5.10 -4.92
N HIS A 140 -23.15 3.99 -4.33
CA HIS A 140 -23.91 3.97 -3.07
C HIS A 140 -23.14 3.18 -2.01
N PRO A 141 -23.28 3.52 -0.70
CA PRO A 141 -22.80 2.66 0.37
C PRO A 141 -23.32 1.23 0.20
N GLY A 142 -22.43 0.24 0.33
CA GLY A 142 -22.71 -1.18 0.10
C GLY A 142 -22.62 -1.65 -1.36
N ALA A 143 -22.42 -0.76 -2.33
CA ALA A 143 -22.18 -1.16 -3.72
C ALA A 143 -20.80 -1.82 -3.87
N LEU A 144 -20.71 -2.87 -4.68
CA LEU A 144 -19.42 -3.38 -5.16
C LEU A 144 -18.91 -2.45 -6.26
N VAL A 145 -17.71 -1.91 -6.08
CA VAL A 145 -17.03 -1.15 -7.12
C VAL A 145 -15.84 -1.95 -7.63
N SER A 146 -15.72 -2.03 -8.95
CA SER A 146 -14.55 -2.60 -9.60
C SER A 146 -13.62 -1.51 -10.09
N ALA A 147 -12.32 -1.77 -10.07
CA ALA A 147 -11.34 -0.97 -10.77
C ALA A 147 -11.71 -0.93 -12.25
N ALA A 148 -11.73 0.28 -12.82
CA ALA A 148 -11.93 0.44 -14.26
C ALA A 148 -10.68 -0.07 -14.99
N ILE A 149 -10.86 -1.00 -15.93
CA ILE A 149 -9.83 -1.47 -16.87
C ILE A 149 -9.58 -0.39 -17.92
#